data_AF-A0A1M3F6A3-F1
#
_entry.id   AF-A0A1M3F6A3-F1
#
_cell.length_a   1.000
_cell.length_b   1.000
_cell.length_c   1.000
_cell.angle_alpha   90.00
_cell.angle_beta   90.00
_cell.angle_gamma   90.00
#
_symmetry.space_group_name_H-M   'P 1'
#
loop_
_entity.id
_entity.type
_entity.pdbx_description
1 polymer ?
#
loop_
_entity_poly.entity_id
_entity_poly.type
_entity_poly.pdbx_seq_one_letter_code
_entity_poly.pdbx_strand_id
1 'polypeptide(L)'
;MSRARHLLAVLVFGVAFGYVEAAVVFYLRRLLDYHADYSVVGKHVYLDLGFIAFLTPDRPVLGTDVVTQAEIAREAATIVMLAAVAYLAARGFWRRVAAFLVAFAAWDIAYYVWLHVLTGWPARLTDLDVYFLIPVTWVGPVATPLVICTLMLVGGAWWYLRGEPRGELSGELSGELRGELRGREADR
;
A
#
# COMPACT_ATOMS: atom_id res chain seq x y z
N MET A 1 5.59 2.72 24.75
CA MET A 1 6.14 1.70 23.82
C MET A 1 6.96 2.41 22.74
N SER A 2 8.13 1.90 22.36
CA SER A 2 9.02 2.60 21.38
C SER A 2 8.41 2.60 19.97
N ARG A 3 8.71 3.64 19.17
CA ARG A 3 8.24 3.77 17.78
C ARG A 3 8.64 2.55 16.95
N ALA A 4 9.86 2.06 17.13
CA ALA A 4 10.35 0.86 16.45
C ALA A 4 9.49 -0.40 16.71
N ARG A 5 8.94 -0.57 17.93
CA ARG A 5 8.06 -1.72 18.23
C ARG A 5 6.75 -1.67 17.46
N HIS A 6 6.14 -0.49 17.33
CA HIS A 6 4.91 -0.35 16.53
C HIS A 6 5.20 -0.56 15.04
N LEU A 7 6.32 -0.03 14.54
CA LEU A 7 6.74 -0.25 13.16
C LEU A 7 6.97 -1.74 12.88
N LEU A 8 7.65 -2.44 13.79
CA LEU A 8 7.83 -3.89 13.69
C LEU A 8 6.48 -4.63 13.67
N ALA A 9 5.53 -4.23 14.53
CA ALA A 9 4.19 -4.83 14.55
C ALA A 9 3.45 -4.60 13.22
N VAL A 10 3.57 -3.40 12.62
CA VAL A 10 3.01 -3.09 11.30
C VAL A 10 3.64 -3.95 10.21
N LEU A 11 4.97 -4.13 10.22
CA LEU A 11 5.67 -4.99 9.27
C LEU A 11 5.24 -6.45 9.40
N VAL A 12 5.19 -6.98 10.63
CA VAL A 12 4.74 -8.36 10.89
C VAL A 12 3.29 -8.55 10.43
N PHE A 13 2.41 -7.58 10.71
CA PHE A 13 1.04 -7.60 10.22
C PHE A 13 0.99 -7.63 8.69
N GLY A 14 1.70 -6.71 8.01
CA GLY A 14 1.74 -6.65 6.55
C GLY A 14 2.21 -7.97 5.94
N VAL A 15 3.34 -8.52 6.42
CA VAL A 15 3.90 -9.78 5.90
C VAL A 15 2.95 -10.96 6.11
N ALA A 16 2.32 -11.07 7.28
CA ALA A 16 1.36 -12.13 7.57
C ALA A 16 0.08 -11.97 6.74
N PHE A 17 -0.40 -10.75 6.58
CA PHE A 17 -1.60 -10.49 5.79
C PHE A 17 -1.36 -10.70 4.28
N GLY A 18 -0.14 -10.44 3.80
CA GLY A 18 0.25 -10.79 2.43
C GLY A 18 0.19 -12.29 2.15
N TYR A 19 0.40 -13.14 3.16
CA TYR A 19 0.17 -14.58 3.01
C TYR A 19 -1.32 -14.92 2.85
N VAL A 20 -2.20 -14.25 3.61
CA VAL A 20 -3.66 -14.43 3.48
C VAL A 20 -4.11 -14.09 2.06
N GLU A 21 -3.59 -13.00 1.50
CA GLU A 21 -3.81 -12.60 0.11
C GLU A 21 -3.36 -13.68 -0.87
N ALA A 22 -2.11 -14.12 -0.75
CA ALA A 22 -1.53 -15.13 -1.62
C ALA A 22 -2.29 -16.46 -1.54
N ALA A 23 -2.78 -16.84 -0.36
CA ALA A 23 -3.61 -18.03 -0.17
C ALA A 23 -4.96 -17.91 -0.90
N VAL A 24 -5.62 -16.75 -0.83
CA VAL A 24 -6.87 -16.51 -1.57
C VAL A 24 -6.62 -16.63 -3.09
N VAL A 25 -5.59 -15.96 -3.61
CA VAL A 25 -5.23 -16.03 -5.04
C VAL A 25 -4.87 -17.46 -5.44
N PHE A 26 -4.13 -18.19 -4.61
CA PHE A 26 -3.82 -19.60 -4.82
C PHE A 26 -5.09 -20.45 -4.94
N TYR A 27 -6.04 -20.29 -4.01
CA TYR A 27 -7.32 -21.02 -4.06
C TYR A 27 -8.14 -20.64 -5.29
N LEU A 28 -8.24 -19.36 -5.64
CA LEU A 28 -8.95 -18.90 -6.83
C LEU A 28 -8.36 -19.52 -8.09
N ARG A 29 -7.03 -19.50 -8.26
CA ARG A 29 -6.34 -20.11 -9.41
C ARG A 29 -6.62 -21.61 -9.52
N ARG A 30 -6.62 -22.32 -8.38
CA ARG A 30 -6.87 -23.77 -8.34
C ARG A 30 -8.33 -24.15 -8.55
N LEU A 31 -9.28 -23.37 -8.03
CA LEU A 31 -10.71 -23.69 -8.11
C LEU A 31 -11.33 -23.29 -9.45
N LEU A 32 -10.79 -22.27 -10.10
CA LEU A 32 -11.28 -21.77 -11.39
C LEU A 32 -10.57 -22.39 -12.60
N ASP A 33 -9.70 -23.39 -12.37
CA ASP A 33 -8.83 -24.01 -13.38
C ASP A 33 -8.06 -22.96 -14.20
N TYR A 34 -7.71 -21.85 -13.52
CA TYR A 34 -7.18 -20.65 -14.13
C TYR A 34 -5.67 -20.79 -14.26
N HIS A 35 -5.22 -21.24 -15.44
CA HIS A 35 -3.81 -21.33 -15.78
C HIS A 35 -3.28 -19.99 -16.30
N ALA A 36 -1.98 -19.76 -16.09
CA ALA A 36 -1.25 -18.49 -16.20
C ALA A 36 -1.28 -17.75 -17.56
N ASP A 37 -2.03 -18.23 -18.55
CA ASP A 37 -2.22 -17.56 -19.84
C ASP A 37 -3.30 -16.48 -19.72
N TYR A 38 -2.87 -15.33 -19.18
CA TYR A 38 -3.64 -14.11 -19.19
C TYR A 38 -3.77 -13.57 -20.62
N SER A 39 -4.97 -13.61 -21.19
CA SER A 39 -5.36 -12.73 -22.29
C SER A 39 -6.40 -11.73 -21.78
N VAL A 40 -5.95 -10.63 -21.18
CA VAL A 40 -6.83 -9.51 -20.84
C VAL A 40 -7.20 -8.79 -22.13
N VAL A 41 -8.31 -9.19 -22.75
CA VAL A 41 -8.92 -8.42 -23.84
C VAL A 41 -9.67 -7.26 -23.20
N GLY A 42 -9.05 -6.08 -23.20
CA GLY A 42 -9.64 -4.86 -22.66
C GLY A 42 -10.65 -4.25 -23.64
N LYS A 43 -11.82 -3.85 -23.13
CA LYS A 43 -12.86 -3.13 -23.87
C LYS A 43 -12.48 -1.67 -24.13
N HIS A 44 -11.95 -1.06 -23.09
CA HIS A 44 -11.57 0.34 -23.04
C HIS A 44 -10.27 0.47 -22.26
N VAL A 45 -9.23 0.91 -22.97
CA VAL A 45 -7.96 1.31 -22.38
C VAL A 45 -8.08 2.80 -22.07
N TYR A 46 -8.07 3.16 -20.79
CA TYR A 46 -8.12 4.56 -20.36
C TYR A 46 -6.77 5.24 -20.51
N LEU A 47 -5.70 4.51 -20.18
CA LEU A 47 -4.33 4.98 -20.24
C LEU A 47 -3.42 3.79 -20.48
N ASP A 48 -2.56 3.90 -21.48
CA ASP A 48 -1.47 2.97 -21.75
C ASP A 48 -0.16 3.73 -21.65
N LEU A 49 0.64 3.42 -20.64
CA LEU A 49 1.98 3.99 -20.45
C LEU A 49 3.06 3.15 -21.15
N GLY A 50 2.68 2.14 -21.93
CA GLY A 50 3.56 1.21 -22.63
C GLY A 50 4.02 0.03 -21.78
N PHE A 51 4.01 0.17 -20.45
CA PHE A 51 4.35 -0.89 -19.49
C PHE A 51 3.28 -1.10 -18.41
N ILE A 52 2.40 -0.12 -18.18
CA ILE A 52 1.21 -0.26 -17.32
C ILE A 52 0.00 0.16 -18.14
N ALA A 53 -1.03 -0.69 -18.13
CA ALA A 53 -2.30 -0.41 -18.76
C ALA A 53 -3.41 -0.29 -17.71
N PHE A 54 -4.21 0.77 -17.85
CA PHE A 54 -5.43 0.99 -17.08
C PHE A 54 -6.61 0.66 -17.97
N LEU A 55 -7.32 -0.42 -17.66
CA LEU A 55 -8.35 -0.96 -18.53
C LEU A 55 -9.57 -1.42 -17.75
N THR A 56 -10.71 -1.51 -18.45
CA THR A 56 -11.88 -2.27 -17.99
C THR A 56 -12.00 -3.51 -18.87
N PRO A 57 -11.87 -4.73 -18.30
CA PRO A 57 -11.99 -5.96 -19.08
C PRO A 57 -13.42 -6.18 -19.57
N ASP A 58 -13.56 -6.75 -20.78
CA ASP A 58 -14.87 -7.03 -21.41
C ASP A 58 -15.65 -8.16 -20.73
N ARG A 59 -14.94 -9.01 -19.97
CA ARG A 59 -15.48 -10.15 -19.23
C ARG A 59 -14.95 -10.13 -17.80
N PRO A 60 -15.70 -10.67 -16.82
CA PRO A 60 -15.20 -10.83 -15.46
C PRO A 60 -13.88 -11.60 -15.47
N VAL A 61 -12.84 -10.99 -14.89
CA VAL A 61 -11.46 -11.52 -14.87
C VAL A 61 -11.40 -12.91 -14.22
N LEU A 62 -12.32 -13.18 -13.27
CA LEU A 62 -12.37 -14.38 -12.46
C LEU A 62 -13.60 -15.26 -12.77
N GLY A 63 -14.04 -15.24 -14.03
CA GLY A 63 -15.04 -16.15 -14.56
C GLY A 63 -16.48 -15.67 -14.40
N THR A 64 -16.93 -15.36 -13.18
CA THR A 64 -18.31 -14.89 -12.92
C THR A 64 -18.35 -13.49 -12.31
N ASP A 65 -19.46 -12.78 -12.56
CA ASP A 65 -19.67 -11.43 -12.02
C ASP A 65 -19.70 -11.44 -10.49
N VAL A 66 -20.31 -12.46 -9.87
CA VAL A 66 -20.42 -12.57 -8.41
C VAL A 66 -19.05 -12.71 -7.75
N VAL A 67 -18.17 -13.54 -8.30
CA VAL A 67 -16.79 -13.70 -7.79
C VAL A 67 -16.01 -12.39 -7.97
N THR A 68 -16.18 -11.72 -9.12
CA THR A 68 -15.51 -10.43 -9.39
C THR A 68 -15.95 -9.35 -8.40
N GLN A 69 -17.24 -9.26 -8.07
CA GLN A 69 -17.73 -8.32 -7.05
C GLN A 69 -17.22 -8.64 -5.65
N ALA A 70 -17.11 -9.93 -5.30
CA ALA A 70 -16.53 -10.35 -4.03
C ALA A 70 -15.06 -9.93 -3.92
N GLU A 71 -14.28 -10.04 -5.00
CA GLU A 71 -12.87 -9.62 -5.01
C GLU A 71 -12.71 -8.09 -4.94
N ILE A 72 -13.56 -7.32 -5.63
CA ILE A 72 -13.60 -5.86 -5.49
C ILE A 72 -13.88 -5.46 -4.03
N ALA A 73 -14.85 -6.13 -3.38
CA ALA A 73 -15.17 -5.88 -1.99
C ALA A 73 -14.02 -6.28 -1.05
N ARG A 74 -13.32 -7.38 -1.35
CA ARG A 74 -12.17 -7.86 -0.59
C ARG A 74 -10.96 -6.93 -0.70
N GLU A 75 -10.68 -6.40 -1.88
CA GLU A 75 -9.66 -5.37 -2.10
C GLU A 75 -9.96 -4.08 -1.30
N ALA A 76 -11.22 -3.62 -1.36
CA ALA A 76 -11.65 -2.46 -0.56
C ALA A 76 -11.51 -2.72 0.94
N ALA A 77 -11.89 -3.91 1.42
CA ALA A 77 -11.73 -4.32 2.81
C ALA A 77 -10.25 -4.36 3.22
N THR A 78 -9.36 -4.83 2.35
CA THR A 78 -7.92 -4.88 2.56
C THR A 78 -7.36 -3.48 2.79
N ILE A 79 -7.72 -2.50 1.96
CA ILE A 79 -7.32 -1.09 2.16
C ILE A 79 -7.81 -0.57 3.52
N VAL A 80 -9.07 -0.84 3.87
CA VAL A 80 -9.65 -0.42 5.17
C VAL A 80 -8.90 -1.03 6.34
N MET A 81 -8.55 -2.32 6.27
CA MET A 81 -7.79 -3.02 7.30
C MET A 81 -6.38 -2.42 7.47
N LEU A 82 -5.67 -2.18 6.37
CA LEU A 82 -4.34 -1.55 6.38
C LEU A 82 -4.41 -0.13 6.99
N ALA A 83 -5.43 0.65 6.60
CA ALA A 83 -5.66 1.98 7.14
C ALA A 83 -5.97 1.96 8.65
N ALA A 84 -6.76 0.98 9.10
CA ALA A 84 -7.09 0.80 10.52
C ALA A 84 -5.84 0.47 11.34
N VAL A 85 -5.01 -0.48 10.89
CA VAL A 85 -3.75 -0.83 11.57
C VAL A 85 -2.79 0.38 11.62
N ALA A 86 -2.67 1.12 10.53
CA ALA A 86 -1.86 2.34 10.47
C ALA A 86 -2.35 3.42 11.44
N TYR A 87 -3.67 3.60 11.54
CA TYR A 87 -4.31 4.54 12.46
C TYR A 87 -4.00 4.21 13.92
N LEU A 88 -4.04 2.92 14.28
CA LEU A 88 -3.75 2.42 15.62
C LEU A 88 -2.26 2.46 15.96
N ALA A 89 -1.38 2.24 14.98
CA ALA A 89 0.07 2.16 15.18
C ALA A 89 0.74 3.53 15.39
N ALA A 90 0.10 4.65 15.04
CA ALA A 90 0.72 5.97 15.09
C ALA A 90 -0.20 7.07 15.61
N ARG A 91 0.44 8.11 16.17
CA ARG A 91 -0.19 9.40 16.48
C ARG A 91 0.37 10.48 15.55
N GLY A 92 -0.48 11.38 15.07
CA GLY A 92 -0.19 12.39 14.05
C GLY A 92 -0.56 11.92 12.65
N PHE A 93 -1.10 12.83 11.83
CA PHE A 93 -1.59 12.50 10.49
C PHE A 93 -0.48 11.93 9.61
N TRP A 94 0.67 12.60 9.52
CA TRP A 94 1.78 12.18 8.67
C TRP A 94 2.42 10.87 9.11
N ARG A 95 2.44 10.59 10.41
CA ARG A 95 2.93 9.30 10.93
C ARG A 95 1.96 8.15 10.65
N ARG A 96 0.65 8.41 10.62
CA ARG A 96 -0.35 7.43 10.19
C ARG A 96 -0.23 7.15 8.70
N VAL A 97 -0.02 8.17 7.87
CA VAL A 97 0.28 8.00 6.44
C VAL A 97 1.55 7.14 6.27
N ALA A 98 2.64 7.47 6.97
CA ALA A 98 3.87 6.67 6.90
C ALA A 98 3.66 5.21 7.35
N ALA A 99 2.88 4.98 8.41
CA ALA A 99 2.52 3.62 8.85
C ALA A 99 1.69 2.87 7.81
N PHE A 100 0.77 3.55 7.14
CA PHE A 100 -0.04 2.98 6.05
C PHE A 100 0.83 2.58 4.87
N LEU A 101 1.74 3.45 4.42
CA LEU A 101 2.67 3.17 3.32
C LEU A 101 3.53 1.93 3.63
N VAL A 102 4.02 1.82 4.87
CA VAL A 102 4.80 0.66 5.33
C VAL A 102 3.93 -0.61 5.33
N ALA A 103 2.71 -0.53 5.88
CA ALA A 103 1.79 -1.67 5.94
C ALA A 103 1.44 -2.17 4.53
N PHE A 104 1.06 -1.24 3.64
CA PHE A 104 0.69 -1.51 2.26
C PHE A 104 1.85 -2.14 1.49
N ALA A 105 3.03 -1.54 1.55
CA ALA A 105 4.20 -2.06 0.85
C ALA A 105 4.66 -3.42 1.38
N ALA A 106 4.61 -3.64 2.70
CA ALA A 106 4.96 -4.91 3.29
C ALA A 106 3.97 -6.02 2.89
N TRP A 107 2.66 -5.70 2.87
CA TRP A 107 1.62 -6.61 2.41
C TRP A 107 1.81 -7.00 0.94
N ASP A 108 2.01 -6.02 0.07
CA ASP A 108 2.11 -6.24 -1.37
C ASP A 108 3.38 -7.00 -1.77
N ILE A 109 4.54 -6.64 -1.20
CA ILE A 109 5.78 -7.40 -1.42
C ILE A 109 5.66 -8.82 -0.89
N ALA A 110 5.10 -8.99 0.32
CA ALA A 110 4.92 -10.31 0.91
C ALA A 110 3.95 -11.18 0.09
N TYR A 111 2.91 -10.59 -0.48
CA TYR A 111 2.00 -11.28 -1.40
C TYR A 111 2.78 -11.95 -2.54
N TYR A 112 3.65 -11.24 -3.26
CA TYR A 112 4.45 -11.85 -4.33
C TYR A 112 5.42 -12.91 -3.83
N VAL A 113 6.06 -12.70 -2.68
CA VAL A 113 6.97 -13.68 -2.07
C VAL A 113 6.22 -14.97 -1.74
N TRP A 114 5.08 -14.86 -1.06
CA TRP A 114 4.28 -16.04 -0.68
C TRP A 114 3.65 -16.72 -1.89
N LEU A 115 3.20 -15.95 -2.87
CA LEU A 115 2.64 -16.51 -4.10
C LEU A 115 3.72 -17.29 -4.88
N HIS A 116 4.95 -16.80 -4.93
CA HIS A 116 6.09 -17.53 -5.49
C HIS A 116 6.36 -18.82 -4.73
N VAL A 117 6.32 -18.80 -3.40
CA VAL A 117 6.47 -20.01 -2.58
C VAL A 117 5.36 -21.04 -2.85
N LEU A 118 4.11 -20.59 -3.01
CA LEU A 118 2.95 -21.47 -3.19
C LEU A 118 2.82 -22.02 -4.62
N THR A 119 3.26 -21.27 -5.63
CA THR A 119 2.95 -21.56 -7.04
C THR A 119 4.16 -21.63 -7.97
N GLY A 120 5.33 -21.14 -7.54
CA GLY A 120 6.48 -20.89 -8.40
C GLY A 120 6.34 -19.64 -9.30
N TRP A 121 5.20 -18.93 -9.22
CA TRP A 121 4.93 -17.69 -9.95
C TRP A 121 4.96 -16.50 -8.98
N PRO A 122 5.55 -15.34 -9.34
CA PRO A 122 6.11 -15.00 -10.65
C PRO A 122 7.48 -15.64 -10.87
N ALA A 123 7.72 -16.14 -12.08
CA ALA A 123 9.00 -16.73 -12.46
C ALA A 123 10.01 -15.65 -12.86
N ARG A 124 9.52 -14.51 -13.37
CA ARG A 124 10.32 -13.35 -13.77
C ARG A 124 9.65 -12.07 -13.32
N LEU A 125 10.46 -11.03 -13.08
CA LEU A 125 9.94 -9.69 -12.75
C LEU A 125 9.15 -9.04 -13.91
N THR A 126 9.28 -9.57 -15.12
CA THR A 126 8.55 -9.11 -16.31
C THR A 126 7.22 -9.83 -16.53
N ASP A 127 6.89 -10.82 -15.70
CA ASP A 127 5.61 -11.53 -15.81
C ASP A 127 4.47 -10.52 -15.57
N LEU A 128 3.41 -10.63 -16.38
CA LEU A 128 2.25 -9.74 -16.27
C LEU A 128 1.40 -10.13 -15.06
N ASP A 129 0.97 -9.13 -14.31
CA ASP A 129 0.03 -9.27 -13.21
C ASP A 129 -1.09 -8.22 -13.27
N VAL A 130 -2.17 -8.51 -12.54
CA VAL A 130 -3.25 -7.58 -12.24
C VAL A 130 -3.06 -7.08 -10.82
N TYR A 131 -2.67 -5.82 -10.66
CA TYR A 131 -2.28 -5.31 -9.34
C TYR A 131 -3.48 -5.02 -8.43
N PHE A 132 -4.54 -4.48 -9.01
CA PHE A 132 -5.75 -4.06 -8.28
C PHE A 132 -6.91 -3.95 -9.28
N LEU A 133 -8.13 -4.22 -8.82
CA LEU A 133 -9.38 -4.06 -9.57
C LEU A 133 -10.03 -2.69 -9.32
N ILE A 134 -9.79 -2.06 -8.17
CA ILE A 134 -10.29 -0.71 -7.86
C ILE A 134 -9.20 0.38 -8.01
N PRO A 135 -9.56 1.61 -8.45
CA PRO A 135 -10.86 2.03 -8.98
C PRO A 135 -11.14 1.53 -10.41
N VAL A 136 -10.08 1.09 -11.11
CA VAL A 136 -10.08 0.42 -12.42
C VAL A 136 -9.07 -0.71 -12.37
N THR A 137 -9.01 -1.59 -13.38
CA THR A 137 -8.03 -2.69 -13.40
C THR A 137 -6.66 -2.19 -13.86
N TRP A 138 -5.63 -2.46 -13.07
CA TRP A 138 -4.24 -2.09 -13.38
C TRP A 138 -3.49 -3.35 -13.78
N VAL A 139 -2.92 -3.36 -14.97
CA VAL A 139 -2.18 -4.51 -15.50
C VAL A 139 -0.77 -4.08 -15.90
N GLY A 140 0.23 -4.89 -15.59
CA GLY A 140 1.61 -4.67 -16.05
C GLY A 140 2.59 -5.67 -15.45
N PRO A 141 3.92 -5.45 -15.61
CA PRO A 141 4.92 -6.36 -15.11
C PRO A 141 5.08 -6.28 -13.58
N VAL A 142 5.24 -7.43 -12.92
CA VAL A 142 5.48 -7.57 -11.47
C VAL A 142 6.57 -6.65 -10.92
N ALA A 143 7.57 -6.29 -11.72
CA ALA A 143 8.60 -5.32 -11.37
C ALA A 143 8.02 -3.98 -10.87
N THR A 144 6.89 -3.55 -11.44
CA THR A 144 6.26 -2.26 -11.15
C THR A 144 5.84 -2.15 -9.68
N PRO A 145 4.93 -3.00 -9.15
CA PRO A 145 4.53 -2.93 -7.75
C PRO A 145 5.72 -3.17 -6.82
N LEU A 146 6.63 -4.09 -7.14
CA LEU A 146 7.79 -4.36 -6.29
C LEU A 146 8.72 -3.14 -6.12
N VAL A 147 8.99 -2.40 -7.19
CA VAL A 147 9.81 -1.18 -7.12
C VAL A 147 9.09 -0.09 -6.32
N ILE A 148 7.82 0.18 -6.64
CA ILE A 148 7.02 1.21 -5.96
C ILE A 148 6.91 0.89 -4.46
N CYS A 149 6.55 -0.34 -4.11
CA CYS A 149 6.44 -0.78 -2.74
C CYS A 149 7.78 -0.75 -2.01
N THR A 150 8.90 -1.08 -2.66
CA THR A 150 10.22 -0.96 -2.03
C THR A 150 10.53 0.49 -1.66
N LEU A 151 10.25 1.44 -2.55
CA LEU A 151 10.42 2.88 -2.28
C LEU A 151 9.49 3.36 -1.16
N MET A 152 8.22 2.94 -1.18
CA MET A 152 7.24 3.25 -0.13
C MET A 152 7.65 2.69 1.23
N LEU A 153 8.18 1.45 1.26
CA LEU A 153 8.61 0.78 2.48
C LEU A 153 9.80 1.52 3.12
N VAL A 154 10.83 1.82 2.33
CA VAL A 154 12.03 2.52 2.81
C VAL A 154 11.70 3.95 3.22
N GLY A 155 11.01 4.70 2.36
CA GLY A 155 10.63 6.10 2.61
C GLY A 155 9.65 6.24 3.79
N GLY A 156 8.65 5.36 3.84
CA GLY A 156 7.66 5.30 4.92
C GLY A 156 8.28 4.93 6.25
N ALA A 157 9.16 3.91 6.30
CA ALA A 157 9.86 3.53 7.52
C ALA A 157 10.76 4.66 8.02
N TRP A 158 11.52 5.30 7.11
CA TRP A 158 12.36 6.45 7.43
C TRP A 158 11.55 7.61 8.02
N TRP A 159 10.43 7.96 7.37
CA TRP A 159 9.55 9.04 7.82
C TRP A 159 8.90 8.73 9.18
N TYR A 160 8.43 7.49 9.36
CA TYR A 160 7.77 7.05 10.59
C TYR A 160 8.70 7.16 11.81
N LEU A 161 10.00 6.89 11.62
CA LEU A 161 11.01 6.91 12.68
C LEU A 161 11.46 8.34 13.03
N ARG A 162 11.69 9.21 12.04
CA ARG A 162 12.15 10.60 12.27
C ARG A 162 11.12 11.42 13.07
N GLY A 163 9.82 11.18 12.88
CA GLY A 163 8.76 11.95 13.52
C GLY A 163 8.64 13.36 12.95
N GLU A 164 7.47 13.99 13.10
CA GLU A 164 7.26 15.37 12.64
C GLU A 164 8.32 16.29 13.28
N PRO A 165 8.90 17.24 12.52
CA PRO A 165 9.50 18.40 13.13
C PRO A 165 8.38 19.04 13.97
N ARG A 166 8.49 18.96 15.30
CA ARG A 166 7.61 19.75 16.16
C ARG A 166 7.75 21.20 15.71
N GLY A 167 6.66 21.97 15.77
CA GLY A 167 6.65 23.41 15.54
C GLY A 167 7.59 24.17 16.49
N GLU A 168 8.90 24.00 16.32
CA GLU A 168 9.95 24.85 16.87
C GLU A 168 9.75 26.27 16.33
N LEU A 169 9.35 26.42 15.06
CA LEU A 169 8.98 27.73 14.51
C LEU A 169 7.82 28.41 15.23
N SER A 170 6.76 27.70 15.67
CA SER A 170 5.67 28.38 16.40
C SER A 170 6.05 28.69 17.85
N GLY A 171 6.87 27.84 18.47
CA GLY A 171 7.39 28.05 19.83
C GLY A 171 8.36 29.23 19.89
N GLU A 172 9.33 29.28 18.96
CA GLU A 172 10.33 30.33 18.84
C GLU A 172 9.68 31.68 18.47
N LEU A 173 8.81 31.73 17.44
CA LEU A 173 8.08 32.96 17.09
C LEU A 173 7.21 33.47 18.24
N SER A 174 6.56 32.56 18.98
CA SER A 174 5.73 32.94 20.13
C SER A 174 6.57 33.37 21.35
N GLY A 175 7.79 32.87 21.48
CA GLY A 175 8.76 33.23 22.51
C GLY A 175 9.40 34.60 22.23
N GLU A 176 9.83 34.83 20.99
CA GLU A 176 10.36 36.11 20.53
C GLU A 176 9.31 37.22 20.61
N LEU A 177 8.09 36.98 20.13
CA LEU A 177 7.00 37.96 20.23
C LEU A 177 6.65 38.31 21.68
N ARG A 178 6.69 37.33 22.60
CA ARG A 178 6.50 37.61 24.04
C ARG A 178 7.68 38.36 24.65
N GLY A 179 8.90 38.11 24.18
CA GLY A 179 10.11 38.81 24.60
C GLY A 179 10.08 40.29 24.20
N GLU A 180 9.73 40.58 22.94
CA GLU A 180 9.62 41.95 22.43
C GLU A 180 8.50 42.75 23.11
N LEU A 181 7.35 42.11 23.37
CA LEU A 181 6.23 42.77 24.06
C LEU A 181 6.59 43.12 25.51
N ARG A 182 7.29 42.24 26.23
CA ARG A 182 7.77 42.53 27.60
C ARG A 182 8.86 43.61 27.63
N GLY A 183 9.75 43.65 26.64
CA GLY A 183 10.79 44.68 26.56
C GLY A 183 10.20 46.08 26.37
N ARG A 184 9.11 46.21 25.60
CA ARG A 184 8.42 47.48 25.36
C ARG A 184 7.57 47.99 26.54
N GLU A 185 7.14 47.10 27.43
CA GLU A 185 6.40 47.48 28.65
C GLU A 185 7.33 47.92 29.78
N ALA A 186 8.59 47.48 29.80
CA ALA A 186 9.58 47.87 30.81
C ALA A 186 10.23 49.25 30.56
N ASP A 187 10.12 49.76 29.34
CA ASP A 187 10.74 51.02 28.87
C ASP A 187 9.75 52.21 28.85
N ARG A 188 8.53 52.03 29.38
CA ARG A 188 7.49 53.06 29.55
C ARG A 188 7.26 53.35 31.03
#